data_AF-A0A1I5E1E4-F1
#
_entry.id   AF-A0A1I5E1E4-F1
#
_cell.length_a   1.000
_cell.length_b   1.000
_cell.length_c   1.000
_cell.angle_alpha   90.00
_cell.angle_beta   90.00
_cell.angle_gamma   90.00
#
_symmetry.space_group_name_H-M   'P 1'
#
loop_
_entity.id
_entity.type
_entity.pdbx_description
1 polymer ?
#
loop_
_entity_poly.entity_id
_entity_poly.type
_entity_poly.pdbx_seq_one_letter_code
_entity_poly.pdbx_strand_id
1 'polypeptide(L)'
;MIPCHVIEDLLILYVSDECSEETKKMVEEHLATCEKCKSILDTLQAPIISETKISPEIQKQNMTFQKSFRKIRHRWAASLLIVALIVPLMGAGFLTRNEVRGQGIAFTSVDEILASRAFLSALQKKDYEKAFRYLDIEGLYKEMTDADARFSFDWEEEYKKVDLGGETYYIRKEIHQSEYQMYLQSKDINAFWSSLMVMNSHEITYAPIPKEYYEKNKGTVQSLINGALQVVSEGEDYLNIGYDYILEKDAEGVEYYLPAAYGSPVTFTENLMGRLAALIPASTFEEMQDSIGIEEEKILERTEYYQNMGFKTYQEKQKAVFLDNMMKLEKEGIKIESFTFANAHSNEKETGTWQVDMNIDLGQGSGSTSIRGITFLSENGTLSVSGGYYSEDSEEVLLRMVSLLTLQEELQP
;
A
#
# COMPACT_ATOMS: atom_id res chain seq x y z
N MET A 1 -82.62 27.28 -27.67
CA MET A 1 -82.55 26.55 -26.38
C MET A 1 -81.21 25.87 -26.28
N ILE A 2 -80.50 26.06 -25.17
CA ILE A 2 -79.21 25.44 -24.91
C ILE A 2 -79.41 23.96 -24.57
N PRO A 3 -78.58 23.04 -25.07
CA PRO A 3 -78.76 21.62 -24.80
C PRO A 3 -78.49 21.28 -23.34
N CYS A 4 -79.30 20.38 -22.77
CA CYS A 4 -79.27 20.01 -21.34
C CYS A 4 -77.89 19.57 -20.85
N HIS A 5 -77.09 18.87 -21.66
CA HIS A 5 -75.77 18.40 -21.23
C HIS A 5 -74.81 19.55 -20.87
N VAL A 6 -74.89 20.67 -21.61
CA VAL A 6 -74.09 21.87 -21.29
C VAL A 6 -74.55 22.50 -19.98
N ILE A 7 -75.85 22.48 -19.71
CA ILE A 7 -76.39 23.00 -18.45
C ILE A 7 -76.00 22.09 -17.29
N GLU A 8 -76.11 20.77 -17.45
CA GLU A 8 -75.71 19.76 -16.46
C GLU A 8 -74.24 19.92 -16.03
N ASP A 9 -73.33 20.15 -16.98
CA ASP A 9 -71.91 20.40 -16.69
C ASP A 9 -71.69 21.71 -15.90
N LEU A 10 -72.51 22.73 -16.15
CA LEU A 10 -72.41 24.04 -15.47
C LEU A 10 -73.10 24.08 -14.10
N LEU A 11 -73.97 23.13 -13.76
CA LEU A 11 -74.73 23.15 -12.49
C LEU A 11 -73.82 23.11 -11.26
N ILE A 12 -72.68 22.41 -11.33
CA ILE A 12 -71.73 22.34 -10.21
C ILE A 12 -71.12 23.73 -9.93
N LEU A 13 -70.67 24.42 -10.98
CA LEU A 13 -70.09 25.77 -10.89
C LEU A 13 -71.15 26.81 -10.51
N TYR A 14 -72.39 26.60 -10.95
CA TYR A 14 -73.53 27.43 -10.59
C TYR A 14 -73.86 27.31 -9.09
N VAL A 15 -73.85 26.10 -8.52
CA VAL A 15 -74.09 25.88 -7.08
C VAL A 15 -72.93 26.42 -6.22
N SER A 16 -71.69 26.41 -6.72
CA SER A 16 -70.53 27.00 -6.03
C SER A 16 -70.38 28.51 -6.20
N ASP A 17 -71.30 29.17 -6.93
CA ASP A 17 -71.30 30.61 -7.23
C ASP A 17 -70.06 31.12 -8.01
N GLU A 18 -69.40 30.23 -8.77
CA GLU A 18 -68.17 30.53 -9.52
C GLU A 18 -68.43 30.91 -11.00
N CYS A 19 -69.70 30.93 -11.40
CA CYS A 19 -70.12 31.36 -12.74
C CYS A 19 -70.11 32.89 -12.89
N SER A 20 -69.82 33.39 -14.10
CA SER A 20 -70.06 34.80 -14.44
C SER A 20 -71.56 35.11 -14.46
N GLU A 21 -71.94 36.37 -14.28
CA GLU A 21 -73.35 36.80 -14.27
C GLU A 21 -74.09 36.47 -15.60
N GLU A 22 -73.39 36.55 -16.73
CA GLU A 22 -73.93 36.17 -18.04
C GLU A 22 -74.23 34.66 -18.11
N THR A 23 -73.36 33.84 -17.51
CA THR A 23 -73.53 32.38 -17.43
C THR A 23 -74.62 31.99 -16.44
N LYS A 24 -74.77 32.69 -15.31
CA LYS A 24 -75.84 32.43 -14.33
C LYS A 24 -77.22 32.66 -14.95
N LYS A 25 -77.41 33.81 -15.59
CA LYS A 25 -78.68 34.15 -16.25
C LYS A 25 -79.06 33.11 -17.31
N MET A 26 -78.09 32.65 -18.08
CA MET A 26 -78.27 31.59 -19.08
C MET A 26 -78.75 30.27 -18.45
N VAL A 27 -78.17 29.86 -17.32
CA VAL A 27 -78.56 28.64 -16.59
C VAL A 27 -79.97 28.79 -16.00
N GLU A 28 -80.30 29.94 -15.42
CA GLU A 28 -81.62 30.25 -14.86
C GLU A 28 -82.73 30.21 -15.92
N GLU A 29 -82.49 30.79 -17.10
CA GLU A 29 -83.44 30.76 -18.23
C GLU A 29 -83.74 29.33 -18.69
N HIS A 30 -82.76 28.43 -18.66
CA HIS A 30 -82.96 27.02 -18.97
C HIS A 30 -83.70 26.28 -17.85
N LEU A 31 -83.33 26.49 -16.59
CA LEU A 31 -83.98 25.88 -15.42
C LEU A 31 -85.46 26.27 -15.28
N ALA A 32 -85.84 27.45 -15.77
CA ALA A 32 -87.24 27.89 -15.79
C ALA A 32 -88.15 27.02 -16.69
N THR A 33 -87.58 26.30 -17.66
CA THR A 33 -88.35 25.54 -18.67
C THR A 33 -88.02 24.05 -18.73
N CYS A 34 -86.97 23.60 -18.03
CA CYS A 34 -86.49 22.22 -18.07
C CYS A 34 -86.56 21.54 -16.69
N GLU A 35 -87.58 20.69 -16.49
CA GLU A 35 -87.75 19.94 -15.23
C GLU A 35 -86.59 18.97 -14.95
N LYS A 36 -85.97 18.41 -16.00
CA LYS A 36 -84.85 17.48 -15.87
C LYS A 36 -83.63 18.15 -15.23
N CYS A 37 -83.24 19.34 -15.68
CA CYS A 37 -82.10 20.05 -15.12
C CYS A 37 -82.41 20.60 -13.73
N LYS A 38 -83.68 20.93 -13.46
CA LYS A 38 -84.14 21.37 -12.13
C LYS A 38 -84.04 20.27 -11.07
N SER A 39 -84.42 19.04 -11.41
CA SER A 39 -84.29 17.91 -10.47
C SER A 39 -82.83 17.54 -10.17
N ILE A 40 -81.94 17.72 -11.14
CA ILE A 40 -80.49 17.55 -10.93
C ILE A 40 -79.95 18.65 -10.01
N LEU A 41 -80.36 19.90 -10.22
CA LEU A 41 -80.00 21.01 -9.32
C LEU A 41 -80.48 20.76 -7.89
N ASP A 42 -81.73 20.31 -7.71
CA ASP A 42 -82.28 19.98 -6.38
C ASP A 42 -81.49 18.83 -5.72
N THR A 43 -81.00 17.86 -6.50
CA THR A 43 -80.16 16.77 -6.00
C THR A 43 -78.78 17.28 -5.55
N LEU A 44 -78.21 18.26 -6.26
CA LEU A 44 -76.93 18.90 -5.92
C LEU A 44 -77.05 19.85 -4.72
N GLN A 45 -78.22 20.46 -4.52
CA GLN A 45 -78.50 21.38 -3.39
C GLN A 45 -79.07 20.67 -2.15
N ALA A 46 -79.39 19.38 -2.25
CA ALA A 46 -79.87 18.60 -1.11
C ALA A 46 -78.78 18.55 -0.02
N PRO A 47 -79.09 18.95 1.23
CA PRO A 47 -78.12 18.86 2.32
C PRO A 47 -77.74 17.39 2.51
N ILE A 48 -76.44 17.11 2.51
CA ILE A 48 -75.90 15.79 2.86
C ILE A 48 -76.29 15.54 4.32
N ILE A 49 -77.41 14.85 4.54
CA ILE A 49 -77.78 14.33 5.84
C ILE A 49 -76.75 13.25 6.16
N SER A 50 -75.76 13.64 6.95
CA SER A 50 -74.76 12.78 7.54
C SER A 50 -75.42 11.84 8.55
N GLU A 51 -76.05 10.78 8.05
CA GLU A 51 -76.39 9.59 8.83
C GLU A 51 -75.77 8.36 8.21
N THR A 52 -74.44 8.28 8.22
CA THR A 52 -73.81 6.98 8.42
C THR A 52 -73.55 6.82 9.91
N LYS A 53 -74.51 6.21 10.61
CA LYS A 53 -74.18 5.47 11.83
C LYS A 53 -73.16 4.41 11.41
N ILE A 54 -71.88 4.74 11.53
CA ILE A 54 -70.81 3.75 11.43
C ILE A 54 -71.12 2.74 12.52
N SER A 55 -71.47 1.51 12.14
CA SER A 55 -71.64 0.41 13.09
C SER A 55 -70.41 0.40 14.02
N PRO A 56 -70.56 0.20 15.34
CA PRO A 56 -69.44 0.10 16.27
C PRO A 56 -68.40 -0.95 15.85
N GLU A 57 -68.75 -1.87 14.94
CA GLU A 57 -67.86 -2.85 14.32
C GLU A 57 -66.91 -2.22 13.27
N ILE A 58 -67.36 -1.27 12.46
CA ILE A 58 -66.55 -0.60 11.43
C ILE A 58 -65.62 0.46 12.05
N GLN A 59 -66.07 1.18 13.09
CA GLN A 59 -65.20 2.07 13.88
C GLN A 59 -64.13 1.27 14.64
N LYS A 60 -64.48 0.11 15.22
CA LYS A 60 -63.50 -0.82 15.78
C LYS A 60 -62.55 -1.34 14.70
N GLN A 61 -63.00 -1.74 13.52
CA GLN A 61 -62.11 -2.21 12.45
C GLN A 61 -61.14 -1.13 11.96
N ASN A 62 -61.58 0.11 11.73
CA ASN A 62 -60.70 1.21 11.32
C ASN A 62 -59.71 1.64 12.41
N MET A 63 -60.13 1.68 13.68
CA MET A 63 -59.22 1.89 14.81
C MET A 63 -58.24 0.72 14.99
N THR A 64 -58.66 -0.52 14.69
CA THR A 64 -57.80 -1.72 14.79
C THR A 64 -56.81 -1.77 13.63
N PHE A 65 -57.21 -1.37 12.42
CA PHE A 65 -56.33 -1.22 11.25
C PHE A 65 -55.32 -0.09 11.45
N GLN A 66 -55.71 1.11 11.89
CA GLN A 66 -54.76 2.19 12.22
C GLN A 66 -53.81 1.81 13.37
N LYS A 67 -54.31 1.12 14.41
CA LYS A 67 -53.45 0.61 15.50
C LYS A 67 -52.50 -0.49 15.02
N SER A 68 -52.93 -1.37 14.11
CA SER A 68 -52.07 -2.38 13.49
C SER A 68 -51.03 -1.78 12.54
N PHE A 69 -51.40 -0.82 11.70
CA PHE A 69 -50.45 -0.07 10.86
C PHE A 69 -49.50 0.78 11.70
N ARG A 70 -49.93 1.36 12.82
CA ARG A 70 -49.05 2.08 13.76
C ARG A 70 -48.08 1.13 14.46
N LYS A 71 -48.51 -0.08 14.84
CA LYS A 71 -47.63 -1.14 15.37
C LYS A 71 -46.65 -1.65 14.32
N ILE A 72 -47.08 -1.84 13.07
CA ILE A 72 -46.21 -2.20 11.95
C ILE A 72 -45.21 -1.06 11.70
N ARG A 73 -45.66 0.19 11.54
CA ARG A 73 -44.78 1.35 11.35
C ARG A 73 -43.80 1.55 12.50
N HIS A 74 -44.20 1.33 13.75
CA HIS A 74 -43.28 1.34 14.89
C HIS A 74 -42.29 0.18 14.87
N ARG A 75 -42.70 -1.03 14.44
CA ARG A 75 -41.78 -2.17 14.27
C ARG A 75 -40.77 -1.91 13.16
N TRP A 76 -41.19 -1.36 12.04
CA TRP A 76 -40.30 -0.99 10.93
C TRP A 76 -39.38 0.19 11.31
N ALA A 77 -39.90 1.21 12.01
CA ALA A 77 -39.09 2.29 12.53
C ALA A 77 -38.08 1.80 13.59
N ALA A 78 -38.49 0.90 14.49
CA ALA A 78 -37.58 0.26 15.45
C ALA A 78 -36.54 -0.61 14.75
N SER A 79 -36.92 -1.39 13.74
CA SER A 79 -35.97 -2.17 12.93
C SER A 79 -34.98 -1.26 12.17
N LEU A 80 -35.44 -0.15 11.60
CA LEU A 80 -34.57 0.83 10.96
C LEU A 80 -33.61 1.50 11.96
N LEU A 81 -34.09 1.83 13.16
CA LEU A 81 -33.24 2.35 14.24
C LEU A 81 -32.21 1.32 14.69
N ILE A 82 -32.60 0.05 14.82
CA ILE A 82 -31.68 -1.04 15.17
C ILE A 82 -30.61 -1.20 14.09
N VAL A 83 -30.98 -1.22 12.81
CA VAL A 83 -30.01 -1.28 11.70
C VAL A 83 -29.11 -0.04 11.70
N ALA A 84 -29.67 1.15 11.92
CA ALA A 84 -28.92 2.40 12.00
C ALA A 84 -27.93 2.44 13.17
N LEU A 85 -28.14 1.65 14.23
CA LEU A 85 -27.19 1.51 15.34
C LEU A 85 -26.19 0.37 15.10
N ILE A 86 -26.65 -0.78 14.59
CA ILE A 86 -25.82 -1.97 14.40
C ILE A 86 -24.79 -1.74 13.29
N VAL A 87 -25.18 -1.14 12.16
CA VAL A 87 -24.27 -0.98 11.01
C VAL A 87 -23.04 -0.13 11.36
N PRO A 88 -23.17 1.06 12.00
CA PRO A 88 -22.01 1.82 12.46
C PRO A 88 -21.18 1.07 13.51
N LEU A 89 -21.81 0.34 14.43
CA LEU A 89 -21.09 -0.44 15.46
C LEU A 89 -20.30 -1.59 14.84
N MET A 90 -20.86 -2.30 13.85
CA MET A 90 -20.16 -3.34 13.11
C MET A 90 -19.03 -2.75 12.27
N GLY A 91 -19.25 -1.60 11.62
CA GLY A 91 -18.22 -0.88 10.87
C GLY A 91 -17.08 -0.42 11.77
N ALA A 92 -17.39 0.21 12.90
CA ALA A 92 -16.41 0.61 13.89
C ALA A 92 -15.64 -0.60 14.45
N GLY A 93 -16.34 -1.68 14.80
CA GLY A 93 -15.70 -2.91 15.27
C GLY A 93 -14.78 -3.56 14.23
N PHE A 94 -15.17 -3.52 12.95
CA PHE A 94 -14.34 -3.98 11.83
C PHE A 94 -13.08 -3.11 11.69
N LEU A 95 -13.22 -1.79 11.66
CA LEU A 95 -12.09 -0.85 11.58
C LEU A 95 -11.17 -0.96 12.80
N THR A 96 -11.71 -1.06 14.02
CA THR A 96 -10.92 -1.24 15.26
C THR A 96 -10.14 -2.54 15.22
N ARG A 97 -10.75 -3.64 14.76
CA ARG A 97 -10.06 -4.93 14.63
C ARG A 97 -8.90 -4.85 13.63
N ASN A 98 -9.09 -4.15 12.54
CA ASN A 98 -8.08 -3.96 11.49
C ASN A 98 -6.96 -3.02 11.95
N GLU A 99 -7.29 -1.96 12.70
CA GLU A 99 -6.33 -1.05 13.33
C GLU A 99 -5.40 -1.82 14.28
N VAL A 100 -5.98 -2.64 15.18
CA VAL A 100 -5.19 -3.44 16.14
C VAL A 100 -4.29 -4.47 15.43
N ARG A 101 -4.68 -4.92 14.24
CA ARG A 101 -3.89 -5.85 13.43
C ARG A 101 -2.88 -5.15 12.53
N GLY A 102 -2.98 -3.83 12.35
CA GLY A 102 -2.22 -3.10 11.36
C GLY A 102 -2.47 -3.61 9.93
N GLN A 103 -3.70 -4.03 9.58
CA GLN A 103 -3.98 -4.68 8.30
C GLN A 103 -5.31 -4.25 7.68
N GLY A 104 -5.33 -4.14 6.36
CA GLY A 104 -6.49 -3.82 5.54
C GLY A 104 -7.02 -2.42 5.77
N ILE A 105 -8.34 -2.26 5.62
CA ILE A 105 -9.03 -0.99 5.82
C ILE A 105 -9.19 -0.77 7.34
N ALA A 106 -8.39 0.14 7.88
CA ALA A 106 -8.36 0.61 9.27
C ALA A 106 -8.58 2.14 9.34
N PHE A 107 -8.73 2.71 10.54
CA PHE A 107 -9.03 4.15 10.68
C PHE A 107 -7.91 5.02 10.10
N THR A 108 -6.66 4.64 10.34
CA THR A 108 -5.48 5.40 9.89
C THR A 108 -5.09 5.09 8.44
N SER A 109 -5.46 3.93 7.91
CA SER A 109 -5.14 3.55 6.51
C SER A 109 -6.06 4.17 5.44
N VAL A 110 -7.24 4.68 5.83
CA VAL A 110 -8.27 5.07 4.83
C VAL A 110 -7.78 6.22 3.96
N ASP A 111 -7.16 7.23 4.55
CA ASP A 111 -6.64 8.37 3.79
C ASP A 111 -5.51 7.95 2.85
N GLU A 112 -4.67 7.01 3.29
CA GLU A 112 -3.57 6.44 2.50
C GLU A 112 -4.09 5.64 1.28
N ILE A 113 -5.13 4.83 1.48
CA ILE A 113 -5.81 4.09 0.41
C ILE A 113 -6.49 5.07 -0.57
N LEU A 114 -7.13 6.12 -0.06
CA LEU A 114 -7.78 7.14 -0.89
C LEU A 114 -6.76 7.96 -1.70
N ALA A 115 -5.62 8.31 -1.11
CA ALA A 115 -4.51 8.97 -1.80
C ALA A 115 -3.98 8.10 -2.94
N SER A 116 -3.69 6.82 -2.67
CA SER A 116 -3.24 5.84 -3.68
C SER A 116 -4.22 5.71 -4.84
N ARG A 117 -5.52 5.63 -4.54
CA ARG A 117 -6.59 5.60 -5.57
C ARG A 117 -6.68 6.89 -6.36
N ALA A 118 -6.53 8.04 -5.70
CA ALA A 118 -6.62 9.34 -6.35
C ALA A 118 -5.43 9.60 -7.27
N PHE A 119 -4.23 9.18 -6.86
CA PHE A 119 -3.01 9.17 -7.66
C PHE A 119 -3.19 8.33 -8.94
N LEU A 120 -3.57 7.05 -8.80
CA LEU A 120 -3.80 6.17 -9.96
C LEU A 120 -4.92 6.68 -10.86
N SER A 121 -5.98 7.26 -10.29
CA SER A 121 -7.05 7.89 -11.08
C SER A 121 -6.55 9.09 -11.88
N ALA A 122 -5.64 9.89 -11.32
CA ALA A 122 -5.04 11.02 -12.00
C ALA A 122 -4.15 10.55 -13.17
N LEU A 123 -3.31 9.53 -12.94
CA LEU A 123 -2.51 8.89 -13.99
C LEU A 123 -3.38 8.32 -15.12
N GLN A 124 -4.44 7.57 -14.79
CA GLN A 124 -5.38 7.01 -15.77
C GLN A 124 -6.05 8.11 -16.62
N LYS A 125 -6.36 9.26 -16.02
CA LYS A 125 -6.96 10.42 -16.70
C LYS A 125 -5.93 11.32 -17.40
N LYS A 126 -4.63 10.96 -17.35
CA LYS A 126 -3.52 11.76 -17.86
C LYS A 126 -3.40 13.15 -17.21
N ASP A 127 -3.92 13.29 -15.99
CA ASP A 127 -3.78 14.48 -15.16
C ASP A 127 -2.50 14.34 -14.32
N TYR A 128 -1.35 14.37 -15.00
CA TYR A 128 -0.04 14.10 -14.39
C TYR A 128 0.33 15.18 -13.36
N GLU A 129 -0.07 16.43 -13.59
CA GLU A 129 0.13 17.49 -12.60
C GLU A 129 -0.61 17.24 -11.29
N LYS A 130 -1.82 16.67 -11.35
CA LYS A 130 -2.54 16.27 -10.15
C LYS A 130 -1.91 15.03 -9.52
N ALA A 131 -1.48 14.05 -10.31
CA ALA A 131 -0.82 12.86 -9.81
C ALA A 131 0.44 13.23 -9.00
N PHE A 132 1.27 14.11 -9.53
CA PHE A 132 2.50 14.57 -8.87
C PHE A 132 2.26 15.13 -7.45
N ARG A 133 1.10 15.76 -7.18
CA ARG A 133 0.79 16.35 -5.86
C ARG A 133 0.63 15.32 -4.74
N TYR A 134 0.42 14.05 -5.08
CA TYR A 134 0.34 12.98 -4.10
C TYR A 134 1.72 12.42 -3.74
N LEU A 135 2.78 12.72 -4.49
CA LEU A 135 4.10 12.17 -4.23
C LEU A 135 4.78 12.88 -3.05
N ASP A 136 5.45 12.11 -2.19
CA ASP A 136 6.22 12.64 -1.07
C ASP A 136 7.59 13.20 -1.51
N ILE A 137 7.54 14.34 -2.20
CA ILE A 137 8.75 15.04 -2.66
C ILE A 137 9.55 15.63 -1.48
N GLU A 138 8.89 15.91 -0.36
CA GLU A 138 9.55 16.44 0.83
C GLU A 138 10.37 15.34 1.53
N GLY A 139 9.83 14.14 1.69
CA GLY A 139 10.55 12.96 2.16
C GLY A 139 11.76 12.65 1.28
N LEU A 140 11.57 12.58 -0.05
CA LEU A 140 12.69 12.39 -0.99
C LEU A 140 13.77 13.48 -0.85
N TYR A 141 13.37 14.74 -0.67
CA TYR A 141 14.34 15.81 -0.45
C TYR A 141 15.10 15.67 0.88
N LYS A 142 14.41 15.27 1.96
CA LYS A 142 15.05 15.01 3.26
C LYS A 142 16.06 13.87 3.14
N GLU A 143 15.71 12.76 2.51
CA GLU A 143 16.65 11.67 2.23
C GLU A 143 17.87 12.17 1.44
N MET A 144 17.65 13.02 0.44
CA MET A 144 18.70 13.64 -0.38
C MET A 144 19.56 14.67 0.32
N THR A 145 19.13 15.21 1.47
CA THR A 145 19.84 16.27 2.19
C THR A 145 20.29 15.90 3.59
N ASP A 146 19.93 14.70 4.05
CA ASP A 146 20.37 14.11 5.32
C ASP A 146 21.46 13.05 5.05
N ALA A 147 22.72 13.49 5.11
CA ALA A 147 23.87 12.61 4.94
C ALA A 147 24.03 11.65 6.11
N ASP A 148 23.77 12.11 7.34
CA ASP A 148 23.94 11.34 8.57
C ASP A 148 23.00 10.13 8.60
N ALA A 149 21.77 10.27 8.07
CA ALA A 149 20.85 9.15 7.92
C ALA A 149 21.37 8.03 7.00
N ARG A 150 22.32 8.31 6.10
CA ARG A 150 22.91 7.31 5.19
C ARG A 150 24.18 6.66 5.76
N PHE A 151 24.87 7.33 6.68
CA PHE A 151 26.10 6.84 7.31
C PHE A 151 25.80 6.24 8.70
N SER A 152 25.04 5.14 8.73
CA SER A 152 24.63 4.54 10.00
C SER A 152 25.57 3.46 10.54
N PHE A 153 26.58 3.03 9.78
CA PHE A 153 27.47 1.94 10.15
C PHE A 153 28.89 2.44 10.47
N ASP A 154 29.23 2.48 11.75
CA ASP A 154 30.58 2.82 12.22
C ASP A 154 31.48 1.58 12.17
N TRP A 155 32.20 1.40 11.06
CA TRP A 155 33.12 0.28 10.85
C TRP A 155 34.23 0.20 11.90
N GLU A 156 34.70 1.34 12.43
CA GLU A 156 35.77 1.37 13.43
C GLU A 156 35.27 0.95 14.82
N GLU A 157 34.01 1.28 15.15
CA GLU A 157 33.39 0.79 16.36
C GLU A 157 33.12 -0.72 16.27
N GLU A 158 32.55 -1.17 15.14
CA GLU A 158 32.02 -2.51 14.92
C GLU A 158 33.09 -3.57 14.64
N TYR A 159 34.24 -3.18 14.07
CA TYR A 159 35.34 -4.09 13.80
C TYR A 159 36.58 -3.77 14.63
N LYS A 160 37.34 -4.83 14.98
CA LYS A 160 38.61 -4.73 15.70
C LYS A 160 39.70 -5.43 14.89
N LYS A 161 40.83 -4.74 14.74
CA LYS A 161 42.02 -5.30 14.11
C LYS A 161 42.68 -6.32 15.04
N VAL A 162 42.93 -7.51 14.52
CA VAL A 162 43.50 -8.66 15.26
C VAL A 162 44.56 -9.39 14.45
N ASP A 163 45.43 -10.10 15.16
CA ASP A 163 46.37 -11.06 14.58
C ASP A 163 45.85 -12.48 14.81
N LEU A 164 45.72 -13.25 13.72
CA LEU A 164 45.28 -14.63 13.75
C LEU A 164 46.26 -15.48 12.93
N GLY A 165 47.25 -16.03 13.63
CA GLY A 165 48.21 -16.93 13.01
C GLY A 165 49.26 -16.23 12.15
N GLY A 166 49.61 -14.98 12.50
CA GLY A 166 50.55 -14.15 11.75
C GLY A 166 49.94 -13.36 10.61
N GLU A 167 48.64 -13.54 10.36
CA GLU A 167 47.87 -12.79 9.38
C GLU A 167 46.94 -11.80 10.09
N THR A 168 46.74 -10.64 9.47
CA THR A 168 45.92 -9.57 10.05
C THR A 168 44.48 -9.66 9.56
N TYR A 169 43.53 -9.58 10.50
CA TYR A 169 42.10 -9.59 10.21
C TYR A 169 41.39 -8.45 10.95
N TYR A 170 40.24 -8.05 10.42
CA TYR A 170 39.25 -7.26 11.12
C TYR A 170 38.12 -8.19 11.54
N ILE A 171 37.90 -8.28 12.86
CA ILE A 171 36.88 -9.16 13.46
C ILE A 171 35.75 -8.31 14.03
N ARG A 172 34.51 -8.77 13.86
CA ARG A 172 33.36 -8.12 14.50
C ARG A 172 33.49 -8.07 16.02
N LYS A 173 32.99 -6.99 16.61
CA LYS A 173 33.04 -6.70 18.05
C LYS A 173 32.47 -7.84 18.89
N GLU A 174 31.38 -8.48 18.47
CA GLU A 174 30.77 -9.61 19.19
C GLU A 174 31.74 -10.79 19.22
N ILE A 175 32.24 -11.20 18.06
CA ILE A 175 33.17 -12.33 17.92
C ILE A 175 34.51 -12.03 18.60
N HIS A 176 34.93 -10.76 18.59
CA HIS A 176 36.09 -10.30 19.33
C HIS A 176 35.91 -10.50 20.85
N GLN A 177 34.71 -10.25 21.37
CA GLN A 177 34.37 -10.35 22.79
C GLN A 177 34.17 -11.79 23.27
N SER A 178 33.82 -12.72 22.38
CA SER A 178 33.70 -14.16 22.67
C SER A 178 34.89 -14.97 22.14
N GLU A 179 34.85 -15.41 20.88
CA GLU A 179 35.72 -16.43 20.31
C GLU A 179 37.18 -16.00 20.31
N TYR A 180 37.44 -14.72 20.00
CA TYR A 180 38.80 -14.21 19.99
C TYR A 180 39.39 -14.11 21.40
N GLN A 181 38.59 -13.76 22.43
CA GLN A 181 39.07 -13.81 23.83
C GLN A 181 39.41 -15.24 24.25
N MET A 182 38.64 -16.23 23.81
CA MET A 182 38.94 -17.64 24.08
C MET A 182 40.23 -18.07 23.36
N TYR A 183 40.43 -17.66 22.11
CA TYR A 183 41.68 -17.88 21.38
C TYR A 183 42.87 -17.23 22.08
N LEU A 184 42.74 -16.00 22.59
CA LEU A 184 43.83 -15.34 23.30
C LEU A 184 44.29 -16.12 24.54
N GLN A 185 43.38 -16.86 25.18
CA GLN A 185 43.68 -17.71 26.34
C GLN A 185 44.25 -19.07 25.94
N SER A 186 43.64 -19.74 24.97
CA SER A 186 44.03 -21.10 24.56
C SER A 186 45.26 -21.13 23.66
N LYS A 187 45.45 -20.07 22.86
CA LYS A 187 46.37 -19.99 21.72
C LYS A 187 46.16 -21.11 20.69
N ASP A 188 44.99 -21.73 20.69
CA ASP A 188 44.62 -22.77 19.73
C ASP A 188 43.85 -22.15 18.56
N ILE A 189 44.59 -21.87 17.49
CA ILE A 189 44.02 -21.31 16.26
C ILE A 189 43.07 -22.28 15.54
N ASN A 190 43.28 -23.59 15.70
CA ASN A 190 42.42 -24.59 15.06
C ASN A 190 41.07 -24.67 15.78
N ALA A 191 41.07 -24.54 17.10
CA ALA A 191 39.86 -24.41 17.88
C ALA A 191 39.07 -23.15 17.50
N PHE A 192 39.76 -22.01 17.30
CA PHE A 192 39.12 -20.77 16.84
C PHE A 192 38.41 -20.95 15.48
N TRP A 193 39.12 -21.44 14.46
CA TRP A 193 38.53 -21.66 13.14
C TRP A 193 37.44 -22.73 13.15
N SER A 194 37.61 -23.80 13.94
CA SER A 194 36.57 -24.81 14.13
C SER A 194 35.29 -24.19 14.72
N SER A 195 35.42 -23.26 15.67
CA SER A 195 34.29 -22.55 16.26
C SER A 195 33.54 -21.72 15.22
N LEU A 196 34.26 -20.98 14.37
CA LEU A 196 33.64 -20.19 13.29
C LEU A 196 32.93 -21.08 12.26
N MET A 197 33.52 -22.22 11.90
CA MET A 197 32.87 -23.19 11.00
C MET A 197 31.58 -23.77 11.61
N VAL A 198 31.56 -24.04 12.92
CA VAL A 198 30.33 -24.46 13.62
C VAL A 198 29.30 -23.33 13.64
N MET A 199 29.70 -22.08 13.86
CA MET A 199 28.75 -20.96 13.84
C MET A 199 28.16 -20.71 12.45
N ASN A 200 28.98 -20.82 11.39
CA ASN A 200 28.50 -20.76 10.01
C ASN A 200 27.43 -21.84 9.74
N SER A 201 27.62 -23.08 10.21
CA SER A 201 26.67 -24.18 9.98
C SER A 201 25.34 -24.03 10.72
N HIS A 202 25.27 -23.12 11.68
CA HIS A 202 24.04 -22.78 12.41
C HIS A 202 23.47 -21.44 11.95
N GLU A 203 24.01 -20.84 10.88
CA GLU A 203 23.61 -19.53 10.36
C GLU A 203 23.69 -18.41 11.41
N ILE A 204 24.54 -18.60 12.43
CA ILE A 204 24.79 -17.62 13.48
C ILE A 204 25.70 -16.51 12.96
N THR A 205 26.60 -16.86 12.03
CA THR A 205 27.57 -15.94 11.46
C THR A 205 27.86 -16.24 10.00
N TYR A 206 28.52 -15.30 9.35
CA TYR A 206 29.10 -15.46 8.02
C TYR A 206 30.59 -15.15 8.11
N ALA A 207 31.44 -16.18 8.13
CA ALA A 207 32.88 -16.02 8.20
C ALA A 207 33.58 -16.75 7.03
N PRO A 208 34.44 -16.07 6.26
CA PRO A 208 35.34 -16.73 5.32
C PRO A 208 36.37 -17.55 6.10
N ILE A 209 36.57 -18.81 5.72
CA ILE A 209 37.53 -19.70 6.38
C ILE A 209 38.72 -19.90 5.45
N PRO A 210 39.96 -19.56 5.84
CA PRO A 210 41.13 -19.82 5.01
C PRO A 210 41.20 -21.31 4.67
N LYS A 211 41.51 -21.61 3.41
CA LYS A 211 41.46 -22.97 2.87
C LYS A 211 42.21 -23.99 3.72
N GLU A 212 43.41 -23.64 4.20
CA GLU A 212 44.22 -24.48 5.08
C GLU A 212 43.44 -24.89 6.35
N TYR A 213 42.82 -23.93 7.03
CA TYR A 213 42.12 -24.19 8.28
C TYR A 213 40.80 -24.93 8.05
N TYR A 214 40.11 -24.68 6.93
CA TYR A 214 38.94 -25.48 6.58
C TYR A 214 39.32 -26.95 6.37
N GLU A 215 40.32 -27.24 5.54
CA GLU A 215 40.73 -28.60 5.20
C GLU A 215 41.24 -29.36 6.43
N LYS A 216 41.98 -28.68 7.30
CA LYS A 216 42.50 -29.24 8.54
C LYS A 216 41.42 -29.52 9.59
N ASN A 217 40.42 -28.64 9.70
CA ASN A 217 39.42 -28.72 10.78
C ASN A 217 38.11 -29.40 10.36
N LYS A 218 37.85 -29.57 9.06
CA LYS A 218 36.61 -30.15 8.53
C LYS A 218 36.22 -31.45 9.23
N GLY A 219 37.16 -32.39 9.42
CA GLY A 219 36.87 -33.67 10.08
C GLY A 219 36.42 -33.52 11.54
N THR A 220 37.04 -32.59 12.29
CA THR A 220 36.66 -32.27 13.67
C THR A 220 35.28 -31.64 13.71
N VAL A 221 35.06 -30.61 12.89
CA VAL A 221 33.78 -29.87 12.85
C VAL A 221 32.64 -30.77 12.40
N GLN A 222 32.88 -31.67 11.44
CA GLN A 222 31.91 -32.66 10.96
C GLN A 222 31.34 -33.56 12.08
N SER A 223 32.08 -33.75 13.17
CA SER A 223 31.63 -34.51 14.34
C SER A 223 30.80 -33.70 15.34
N LEU A 224 30.81 -32.36 15.20
CA LEU A 224 30.14 -31.41 16.10
C LEU A 224 28.82 -30.89 15.54
N ILE A 225 28.51 -31.16 14.27
CA ILE A 225 27.35 -30.63 13.55
C ILE A 225 26.48 -31.76 12.99
N ASN A 226 25.21 -31.48 12.70
CA ASN A 226 24.23 -32.47 12.25
C ASN A 226 24.10 -32.61 10.72
N GLY A 227 24.96 -31.94 9.94
CA GLY A 227 24.96 -31.95 8.46
C GLY A 227 26.36 -32.10 7.89
N ALA A 228 26.48 -32.29 6.58
CA ALA A 228 27.77 -32.57 5.93
C ALA A 228 28.41 -31.29 5.38
N LEU A 229 29.63 -30.97 5.81
CA LEU A 229 30.40 -29.90 5.20
C LEU A 229 30.87 -30.33 3.82
N GLN A 230 30.57 -29.54 2.79
CA GLN A 230 31.01 -29.83 1.42
C GLN A 230 31.42 -28.56 0.68
N VAL A 231 32.29 -28.75 -0.32
CA VAL A 231 32.72 -27.68 -1.22
C VAL A 231 31.98 -27.90 -2.52
N VAL A 232 31.31 -26.86 -3.00
CA VAL A 232 30.49 -26.87 -4.22
C VAL A 232 31.04 -25.86 -5.22
N SER A 233 30.70 -26.05 -6.50
CA SER A 233 30.98 -25.05 -7.53
C SER A 233 29.89 -23.97 -7.54
N GLU A 234 30.30 -22.75 -7.87
CA GLU A 234 29.39 -21.62 -8.08
C GLU A 234 28.33 -21.96 -9.14
N GLY A 235 27.04 -21.70 -8.83
CA GLY A 235 25.92 -21.91 -9.75
C GLY A 235 25.17 -23.25 -9.62
N GLU A 236 25.54 -24.13 -8.69
CA GLU A 236 24.64 -25.20 -8.24
C GLU A 236 23.59 -24.61 -7.27
N ASP A 237 22.33 -25.07 -7.33
CA ASP A 237 21.30 -24.65 -6.36
C ASP A 237 21.84 -24.90 -4.94
N TYR A 238 22.10 -23.84 -4.18
CA TYR A 238 22.62 -23.93 -2.81
C TYR A 238 21.57 -24.59 -1.91
N LEU A 239 21.68 -25.91 -1.74
CA LEU A 239 20.68 -26.70 -1.05
C LEU A 239 20.84 -26.63 0.48
N ASN A 240 22.05 -26.41 1.00
CA ASN A 240 22.33 -26.41 2.43
C ASN A 240 23.20 -25.22 2.88
N ILE A 241 22.56 -24.10 3.19
CA ILE A 241 23.22 -22.89 3.73
C ILE A 241 24.03 -23.22 4.98
N GLY A 242 25.22 -22.64 5.07
CA GLY A 242 26.16 -22.87 6.17
C GLY A 242 26.93 -24.20 6.13
N TYR A 243 26.47 -25.19 5.35
CA TYR A 243 27.14 -26.48 5.14
C TYR A 243 27.88 -26.56 3.82
N ASP A 244 27.32 -25.93 2.79
CA ASP A 244 27.93 -25.79 1.47
C ASP A 244 28.91 -24.61 1.50
N TYR A 245 30.10 -24.80 0.93
CA TYR A 245 31.14 -23.79 0.85
C TYR A 245 31.63 -23.59 -0.58
N ILE A 246 31.94 -22.35 -0.93
CA ILE A 246 32.45 -21.96 -2.25
C ILE A 246 33.90 -21.49 -2.10
N LEU A 247 34.77 -21.91 -3.01
CA LEU A 247 36.16 -21.47 -3.05
C LEU A 247 36.25 -20.10 -3.72
N GLU A 248 36.79 -19.12 -2.99
CA GLU A 248 37.02 -17.76 -3.46
C GLU A 248 38.45 -17.33 -3.16
N LYS A 249 38.85 -16.20 -3.75
CA LYS A 249 40.15 -15.57 -3.51
C LYS A 249 39.99 -14.11 -3.16
N ASP A 250 40.80 -13.65 -2.22
CA ASP A 250 40.96 -12.22 -1.98
C ASP A 250 41.81 -11.55 -3.08
N ALA A 251 41.99 -10.23 -2.97
CA ALA A 251 42.78 -9.44 -3.92
C ALA A 251 44.27 -9.87 -4.00
N GLU A 252 44.79 -10.53 -2.96
CA GLU A 252 46.17 -11.04 -2.89
C GLU A 252 46.28 -12.49 -3.41
N GLY A 253 45.16 -13.13 -3.74
CA GLY A 253 45.08 -14.49 -4.25
C GLY A 253 45.04 -15.56 -3.16
N VAL A 254 44.86 -15.18 -1.89
CA VAL A 254 44.69 -16.09 -0.76
C VAL A 254 43.34 -16.78 -0.88
N GLU A 255 43.34 -18.10 -0.73
CA GLU A 255 42.16 -18.94 -0.94
C GLU A 255 41.33 -19.10 0.34
N TYR A 256 40.03 -18.79 0.23
CA TYR A 256 39.05 -18.90 1.31
C TYR A 256 37.87 -19.78 0.88
N TYR A 257 37.30 -20.51 1.82
CA TYR A 257 36.00 -21.14 1.67
C TYR A 257 34.94 -20.27 2.37
N LEU A 258 33.95 -19.80 1.61
CA LEU A 258 32.84 -19.00 2.11
C LEU A 258 31.61 -19.88 2.24
N PRO A 259 30.83 -19.78 3.33
CA PRO A 259 29.57 -20.49 3.42
C PRO A 259 28.58 -19.98 2.36
N ALA A 260 27.85 -20.88 1.72
CA ALA A 260 26.80 -20.54 0.76
C ALA A 260 25.69 -19.73 1.44
N ALA A 261 25.10 -18.78 0.72
CA ALA A 261 24.04 -17.89 1.20
C ALA A 261 23.07 -17.51 0.08
N TYR A 262 21.85 -17.08 0.42
CA TYR A 262 20.87 -16.61 -0.56
C TYR A 262 21.31 -15.30 -1.25
N GLY A 263 20.93 -15.14 -2.52
CA GLY A 263 21.14 -13.93 -3.34
C GLY A 263 22.54 -13.81 -3.96
N SER A 264 22.69 -13.01 -5.02
CA SER A 264 23.97 -12.79 -5.70
C SER A 264 24.81 -11.70 -5.01
N PRO A 265 26.05 -12.03 -4.65
CA PRO A 265 27.17 -11.11 -4.87
C PRO A 265 28.19 -11.76 -5.77
N VAL A 266 28.84 -10.93 -6.59
CA VAL A 266 29.61 -11.38 -7.75
C VAL A 266 31.11 -11.46 -7.43
N THR A 267 31.54 -10.98 -6.25
CA THR A 267 32.95 -10.98 -5.82
C THR A 267 33.13 -11.33 -4.33
N PHE A 268 34.36 -11.72 -3.95
CA PHE A 268 34.74 -11.98 -2.55
C PHE A 268 34.45 -10.76 -1.65
N THR A 269 34.88 -9.56 -2.06
CA THR A 269 34.70 -8.31 -1.31
C THR A 269 33.23 -7.95 -1.12
N GLU A 270 32.41 -8.04 -2.18
CA GLU A 270 30.95 -7.82 -2.10
C GLU A 270 30.26 -8.81 -1.16
N ASN A 271 30.69 -10.07 -1.16
CA ASN A 271 30.17 -11.09 -0.24
C ASN A 271 30.41 -10.71 1.22
N LEU A 272 31.65 -10.30 1.55
CA LEU A 272 32.01 -9.93 2.93
C LEU A 272 31.31 -8.64 3.39
N MET A 273 31.23 -7.64 2.51
CA MET A 273 30.58 -6.36 2.81
C MET A 273 29.06 -6.52 2.99
N GLY A 274 28.39 -7.11 2.01
CA GLY A 274 26.92 -7.20 1.99
C GLY A 274 26.34 -8.09 3.10
N ARG A 275 27.14 -9.01 3.65
CA ARG A 275 26.74 -9.87 4.79
C ARG A 275 27.35 -9.44 6.11
N LEU A 276 28.12 -8.36 6.11
CA LEU A 276 28.86 -7.89 7.27
C LEU A 276 29.58 -9.08 7.94
N ALA A 277 30.56 -9.66 7.23
CA ALA A 277 31.22 -10.89 7.66
C ALA A 277 31.82 -10.77 9.07
N ALA A 278 31.81 -11.86 9.85
CA ALA A 278 32.41 -11.89 11.18
C ALA A 278 33.92 -11.64 11.17
N LEU A 279 34.58 -12.00 10.07
CA LEU A 279 36.00 -11.85 9.88
C LEU A 279 36.28 -11.37 8.46
N ILE A 280 37.15 -10.37 8.31
CA ILE A 280 37.52 -9.78 7.04
C ILE A 280 39.06 -9.74 6.97
N PRO A 281 39.71 -10.30 5.94
CA PRO A 281 41.15 -10.15 5.73
C PRO A 281 41.53 -8.67 5.64
N ALA A 282 42.71 -8.26 6.13
CA ALA A 282 43.11 -6.86 6.14
C ALA A 282 43.12 -6.22 4.73
N SER A 283 43.65 -6.93 3.73
CA SER A 283 43.68 -6.49 2.33
C SER A 283 42.28 -6.17 1.80
N THR A 284 41.31 -7.03 2.09
CA THR A 284 39.90 -6.84 1.71
C THR A 284 39.23 -5.74 2.53
N PHE A 285 39.55 -5.62 3.81
CA PHE A 285 39.00 -4.55 4.65
C PHE A 285 39.46 -3.17 4.17
N GLU A 286 40.73 -3.04 3.78
CA GLU A 286 41.28 -1.80 3.21
C GLU A 286 40.63 -1.48 1.86
N GLU A 287 40.45 -2.46 0.98
CA GLU A 287 39.69 -2.31 -0.29
C GLU A 287 38.23 -1.87 -0.04
N MET A 288 37.59 -2.44 0.99
CA MET A 288 36.24 -2.03 1.41
C MET A 288 36.23 -0.58 1.90
N GLN A 289 37.18 -0.17 2.75
CA GLN A 289 37.27 1.19 3.27
C GLN A 289 37.46 2.23 2.16
N ASP A 290 38.30 1.93 1.16
CA ASP A 290 38.46 2.82 0.00
C ASP A 290 37.15 2.95 -0.78
N SER A 291 36.44 1.84 -1.00
CA SER A 291 35.15 1.83 -1.70
C SER A 291 34.07 2.60 -0.94
N ILE A 292 34.01 2.40 0.39
CA ILE A 292 33.11 3.13 1.29
C ILE A 292 33.44 4.62 1.25
N GLY A 293 34.70 5.01 1.41
CA GLY A 293 35.10 6.43 1.39
C GLY A 293 34.73 7.14 0.08
N ILE A 294 34.87 6.47 -1.07
CA ILE A 294 34.42 6.99 -2.37
C ILE A 294 32.89 7.16 -2.40
N GLU A 295 32.14 6.23 -1.83
CA GLU A 295 30.68 6.32 -1.74
C GLU A 295 30.23 7.41 -0.77
N GLU A 296 30.91 7.57 0.37
CA GLU A 296 30.68 8.64 1.33
C GLU A 296 30.94 10.01 0.71
N GLU A 297 32.05 10.19 -0.01
CA GLU A 297 32.36 11.43 -0.71
C GLU A 297 31.27 11.78 -1.73
N LYS A 298 30.83 10.81 -2.54
CA LYS A 298 29.71 11.00 -3.49
C LYS A 298 28.41 11.37 -2.78
N ILE A 299 28.08 10.71 -1.66
CA ILE A 299 26.89 11.02 -0.88
C ILE A 299 26.97 12.45 -0.33
N LEU A 300 28.13 12.88 0.17
CA LEU A 300 28.35 14.24 0.67
C LEU A 300 28.25 15.30 -0.44
N GLU A 301 28.92 15.10 -1.57
CA GLU A 301 28.84 16.00 -2.73
C GLU A 301 27.39 16.15 -3.21
N ARG A 302 26.67 15.03 -3.32
CA ARG A 302 25.27 14.99 -3.72
C ARG A 302 24.37 15.70 -2.70
N THR A 303 24.63 15.48 -1.41
CA THR A 303 23.90 16.14 -0.31
C THR A 303 24.08 17.65 -0.39
N GLU A 304 25.32 18.11 -0.53
CA GLU A 304 25.64 19.54 -0.67
C GLU A 304 24.97 20.13 -1.92
N TYR A 305 24.99 19.42 -3.05
CA TYR A 305 24.30 19.83 -4.28
C TYR A 305 22.79 20.09 -4.04
N TYR A 306 22.09 19.15 -3.40
CA TYR A 306 20.66 19.30 -3.14
C TYR A 306 20.36 20.36 -2.08
N GLN A 307 21.18 20.47 -1.03
CA GLN A 307 21.07 21.52 -0.02
C GLN A 307 21.22 22.91 -0.64
N ASN A 308 22.21 23.09 -1.52
CA ASN A 308 22.45 24.34 -2.24
C ASN A 308 21.33 24.68 -3.24
N MET A 309 20.72 23.66 -3.85
CA MET A 309 19.57 23.83 -4.76
C MET A 309 18.31 24.32 -4.02
N GLY A 310 18.09 23.81 -2.81
CA GLY A 310 16.92 24.10 -1.99
C GLY A 310 15.65 23.37 -2.43
N PHE A 311 14.76 23.11 -1.46
CA PHE A 311 13.56 22.30 -1.66
C PHE A 311 12.65 22.75 -2.80
N LYS A 312 12.41 24.06 -2.96
CA LYS A 312 11.51 24.58 -4.00
C LYS A 312 12.02 24.26 -5.40
N THR A 313 13.29 24.51 -5.66
CA THR A 313 13.92 24.23 -6.95
C THR A 313 13.97 22.72 -7.20
N TYR A 314 14.27 21.93 -6.18
CA TYR A 314 14.24 20.47 -6.24
C TYR A 314 12.84 19.96 -6.63
N GLN A 315 11.79 20.46 -5.97
CA GLN A 315 10.40 20.10 -6.29
C GLN A 315 10.03 20.44 -7.74
N GLU A 316 10.43 21.60 -8.25
CA GLU A 316 10.19 21.99 -9.64
C GLU A 316 10.92 21.05 -10.63
N LYS A 317 12.17 20.66 -10.33
CA LYS A 317 12.92 19.69 -11.14
C LYS A 317 12.27 18.30 -11.10
N GLN A 318 11.90 17.80 -9.93
CA GLN A 318 11.22 16.50 -9.80
C GLN A 318 9.86 16.49 -10.50
N LYS A 319 9.13 17.61 -10.49
CA LYS A 319 7.91 17.75 -11.28
C LYS A 319 8.21 17.60 -12.77
N ALA A 320 9.25 18.26 -13.29
CA ALA A 320 9.62 18.16 -14.69
C ALA A 320 10.02 16.74 -15.09
N VAL A 321 10.84 16.06 -14.27
CA VAL A 321 11.24 14.65 -14.48
C VAL A 321 10.02 13.74 -14.49
N PHE A 322 9.13 13.88 -13.50
CA PHE A 322 7.90 13.10 -13.43
C PHE A 322 7.02 13.27 -14.68
N LEU A 323 6.82 14.52 -15.12
CA LEU A 323 6.01 14.80 -16.31
C LEU A 323 6.63 14.20 -17.58
N ASP A 324 7.95 14.33 -17.77
CA ASP A 324 8.67 13.73 -18.89
C ASP A 324 8.55 12.20 -18.88
N ASN A 325 8.70 11.59 -17.70
CA ASN A 325 8.52 10.16 -17.50
C ASN A 325 7.11 9.68 -17.85
N MET A 326 6.07 10.44 -17.48
CA MET A 326 4.69 10.12 -17.86
C MET A 326 4.47 10.23 -19.38
N MET A 327 5.10 11.21 -20.04
CA MET A 327 5.07 11.33 -21.50
C MET A 327 5.79 10.17 -22.20
N LYS A 328 6.89 9.65 -21.64
CA LYS A 328 7.57 8.45 -22.15
C LYS A 328 6.66 7.23 -22.10
N LEU A 329 6.02 6.97 -20.95
CA LEU A 329 5.06 5.87 -20.79
C LEU A 329 3.92 5.98 -21.81
N GLU A 330 3.37 7.18 -21.99
CA GLU A 330 2.30 7.41 -22.96
C GLU A 330 2.75 7.11 -24.40
N LYS A 331 3.96 7.55 -24.78
CA LYS A 331 4.55 7.28 -26.11
C LYS A 331 4.80 5.80 -26.34
N GLU A 332 5.18 5.06 -25.30
CA GLU A 332 5.34 3.61 -25.30
C GLU A 332 3.98 2.87 -25.32
N GLY A 333 2.86 3.61 -25.23
CA GLY A 333 1.51 3.06 -25.23
C GLY A 333 1.11 2.43 -23.90
N ILE A 334 1.90 2.63 -22.85
CA ILE A 334 1.65 2.10 -21.51
C ILE A 334 0.64 3.01 -20.81
N LYS A 335 -0.50 2.43 -20.43
CA LYS A 335 -1.56 3.15 -19.72
C LYS A 335 -2.27 2.27 -18.70
N ILE A 336 -2.78 2.91 -17.66
CA ILE A 336 -3.62 2.26 -16.65
C ILE A 336 -5.03 2.12 -17.21
N GLU A 337 -5.48 0.88 -17.45
CA GLU A 337 -6.83 0.57 -17.90
C GLU A 337 -7.80 0.47 -16.71
N SER A 338 -7.33 -0.10 -15.61
CA SER A 338 -8.13 -0.39 -14.42
C SER A 338 -7.23 -0.46 -13.20
N PHE A 339 -7.81 -0.21 -12.01
CA PHE A 339 -7.11 -0.43 -10.75
C PHE A 339 -8.09 -0.71 -9.61
N THR A 340 -7.67 -1.53 -8.65
CA THR A 340 -8.44 -1.87 -7.45
C THR A 340 -7.53 -1.96 -6.23
N PHE A 341 -8.10 -1.70 -5.05
CA PHE A 341 -7.39 -1.89 -3.79
C PHE A 341 -7.13 -3.38 -3.57
N ALA A 342 -5.89 -3.76 -3.27
CA ALA A 342 -5.52 -5.13 -2.96
C ALA A 342 -5.46 -5.33 -1.44
N ASN A 343 -4.54 -4.64 -0.77
CA ASN A 343 -4.37 -4.73 0.67
C ASN A 343 -3.64 -3.50 1.22
N ALA A 344 -3.61 -3.37 2.55
CA ALA A 344 -2.74 -2.41 3.23
C ALA A 344 -2.19 -3.05 4.51
N HIS A 345 -0.99 -2.66 4.91
CA HIS A 345 -0.43 -3.02 6.21
C HIS A 345 0.35 -1.87 6.83
N SER A 346 0.23 -1.76 8.14
CA SER A 346 1.04 -0.83 8.92
C SER A 346 2.48 -1.31 8.90
N ASN A 347 3.41 -0.41 8.63
CA ASN A 347 4.83 -0.71 8.79
C ASN A 347 5.17 -0.72 10.28
N GLU A 348 5.63 -1.85 10.82
CA GLU A 348 5.98 -1.97 12.26
C GLU A 348 7.24 -1.16 12.62
N LYS A 349 8.10 -0.85 11.64
CA LYS A 349 9.37 -0.13 11.87
C LYS A 349 9.20 1.39 11.95
N GLU A 350 8.13 1.93 11.37
CA GLU A 350 7.85 3.36 11.29
C GLU A 350 6.40 3.62 11.71
N THR A 351 6.23 4.16 12.92
CA THR A 351 4.89 4.41 13.48
C THR A 351 4.12 5.40 12.61
N GLY A 352 3.00 4.96 12.01
CA GLY A 352 2.12 5.82 11.22
C GLY A 352 2.20 5.63 9.70
N THR A 353 3.22 4.92 9.22
CA THR A 353 3.38 4.62 7.78
C THR A 353 2.60 3.37 7.40
N TRP A 354 1.87 3.44 6.29
CA TRP A 354 1.17 2.29 5.70
C TRP A 354 1.79 1.92 4.36
N GLN A 355 2.01 0.62 4.16
CA GLN A 355 2.15 0.08 2.82
C GLN A 355 0.76 -0.17 2.24
N VAL A 356 0.50 0.33 1.03
CA VAL A 356 -0.75 0.17 0.30
C VAL A 356 -0.47 -0.52 -1.03
N ASP A 357 -1.05 -1.70 -1.20
CA ASP A 357 -0.95 -2.49 -2.40
C ASP A 357 -2.18 -2.26 -3.28
N MET A 358 -1.95 -1.90 -4.54
CA MET A 358 -2.98 -1.64 -5.53
C MET A 358 -2.79 -2.56 -6.73
N ASN A 359 -3.83 -3.33 -7.08
CA ASN A 359 -3.86 -4.04 -8.35
C ASN A 359 -4.11 -3.01 -9.48
N ILE A 360 -3.33 -3.09 -10.54
CA ILE A 360 -3.40 -2.27 -11.74
C ILE A 360 -3.42 -3.18 -12.97
N ASP A 361 -4.26 -2.83 -13.94
CA ASP A 361 -4.24 -3.41 -15.27
C ASP A 361 -3.58 -2.41 -16.22
N LEU A 362 -2.52 -2.86 -16.89
CA LEU A 362 -1.76 -2.05 -17.84
C LEU A 362 -2.07 -2.50 -19.27
N GLY A 363 -2.47 -1.55 -20.10
CA GLY A 363 -2.60 -1.76 -21.54
C GLY A 363 -1.29 -1.40 -22.25
N GLN A 364 -0.88 -2.22 -23.23
CA GLN A 364 0.19 -1.92 -24.17
C GLN A 364 -0.26 -2.34 -25.58
N GLY A 365 -0.66 -1.40 -26.43
CA GLY A 365 -1.18 -1.70 -27.77
C GLY A 365 -2.58 -2.37 -27.75
N SER A 366 -2.76 -3.46 -28.51
CA SER A 366 -4.06 -4.18 -28.66
C SER A 366 -4.23 -5.39 -27.73
N GLY A 367 -3.31 -5.61 -26.81
CA GLY A 367 -3.38 -6.67 -25.79
C GLY A 367 -3.53 -6.08 -24.39
N SER A 368 -4.38 -6.70 -23.58
CA SER A 368 -4.43 -6.49 -22.14
C SER A 368 -3.56 -7.54 -21.47
N THR A 369 -2.56 -7.12 -20.70
CA THR A 369 -1.79 -8.03 -19.83
C THR A 369 -2.44 -7.98 -18.45
N SER A 370 -2.99 -9.10 -17.98
CA SER A 370 -3.79 -9.12 -16.75
C SER A 370 -2.92 -9.15 -15.49
N ILE A 371 -3.29 -8.30 -14.53
CA ILE A 371 -2.95 -8.30 -13.09
C ILE A 371 -1.47 -8.02 -12.77
N ARG A 372 -1.21 -6.79 -12.34
CA ARG A 372 0.04 -6.34 -11.71
C ARG A 372 -0.27 -5.53 -10.47
N GLY A 373 0.59 -5.59 -9.47
CA GLY A 373 0.51 -4.75 -8.29
C GLY A 373 1.47 -3.58 -8.34
N ILE A 374 1.05 -2.41 -7.89
CA ILE A 374 1.96 -1.35 -7.47
C ILE A 374 1.82 -1.17 -5.96
N THR A 375 2.95 -0.98 -5.30
CA THR A 375 3.03 -0.79 -3.86
C THR A 375 3.44 0.64 -3.57
N PHE A 376 2.69 1.28 -2.68
CA PHE A 376 2.98 2.61 -2.14
C PHE A 376 3.36 2.48 -0.66
N LEU A 377 4.39 3.19 -0.23
CA LEU A 377 4.52 3.62 1.15
C LEU A 377 3.80 4.96 1.28
N SER A 378 2.97 5.08 2.29
CA SER A 378 2.03 6.19 2.42
C SER A 378 1.99 6.69 3.86
N GLU A 379 2.20 7.98 4.03
CA GLU A 379 2.12 8.65 5.32
C GLU A 379 1.41 9.99 5.14
N ASN A 380 0.37 10.24 5.94
CA ASN A 380 -0.40 11.49 5.92
C ASN A 380 -0.95 11.85 4.53
N GLY A 381 -1.30 10.84 3.72
CA GLY A 381 -1.84 11.01 2.37
C GLY A 381 -0.81 11.38 1.29
N THR A 382 0.49 11.36 1.62
CA THR A 382 1.59 11.46 0.65
C THR A 382 2.14 10.08 0.32
N LEU A 383 2.67 9.90 -0.89
CA LEU A 383 2.99 8.60 -1.48
C LEU A 383 4.45 8.53 -1.94
N SER A 384 5.11 7.45 -1.57
CA SER A 384 6.36 6.99 -2.16
C SER A 384 6.10 5.67 -2.86
N VAL A 385 6.44 5.56 -4.15
CA VAL A 385 6.36 4.28 -4.86
C VAL A 385 7.51 3.41 -4.39
N SER A 386 7.22 2.27 -3.78
CA SER A 386 8.24 1.39 -3.21
C SER A 386 8.49 0.13 -4.03
N GLY A 387 7.58 -0.22 -4.94
CA GLY A 387 7.76 -1.39 -5.79
C GLY A 387 6.49 -1.83 -6.52
N GLY A 388 6.52 -3.08 -6.97
CA GLY A 388 5.37 -3.75 -7.56
C GLY A 388 5.53 -5.27 -7.52
N TYR A 389 4.44 -5.98 -7.71
CA TYR A 389 4.40 -7.44 -7.80
C TYR A 389 3.78 -7.88 -9.12
N TYR A 390 4.29 -8.96 -9.71
CA TYR A 390 3.95 -9.37 -11.07
C TYR A 390 3.97 -10.89 -11.22
N SER A 391 3.29 -11.38 -12.27
CA SER A 391 3.57 -12.69 -12.87
C SER A 391 4.65 -12.56 -13.96
N GLU A 392 5.36 -13.66 -14.26
CA GLU A 392 6.51 -13.72 -15.19
C GLU A 392 6.28 -13.00 -16.53
N ASP A 393 5.10 -13.17 -17.14
CA ASP A 393 4.76 -12.59 -18.46
C ASP A 393 4.63 -11.04 -18.47
N SER A 394 4.84 -10.40 -17.33
CA SER A 394 4.40 -9.03 -17.09
C SER A 394 5.45 -8.14 -16.39
N GLU A 395 6.62 -8.71 -16.11
CA GLU A 395 7.72 -8.11 -15.35
C GLU A 395 8.26 -6.81 -15.96
N GLU A 396 8.69 -6.84 -17.23
CA GLU A 396 9.45 -5.73 -17.83
C GLU A 396 8.68 -4.40 -17.85
N VAL A 397 7.40 -4.44 -18.22
CA VAL A 397 6.58 -3.22 -18.34
C VAL A 397 6.20 -2.66 -16.97
N LEU A 398 5.99 -3.53 -15.96
CA LEU A 398 5.76 -3.07 -14.59
C LEU A 398 7.02 -2.45 -14.01
N LEU A 399 8.16 -3.14 -14.10
CA LEU A 399 9.46 -2.64 -13.63
C LEU A 399 9.79 -1.30 -14.28
N ARG A 400 9.53 -1.17 -15.59
CA ARG A 400 9.66 0.10 -16.31
C ARG A 400 8.79 1.20 -15.71
N MET A 401 7.50 0.95 -15.52
CA MET A 401 6.59 1.94 -14.93
C MET A 401 7.00 2.33 -13.51
N VAL A 402 7.31 1.35 -12.66
CA VAL A 402 7.76 1.58 -11.28
C VAL A 402 9.05 2.41 -11.27
N SER A 403 10.05 2.05 -12.08
CA SER A 403 11.32 2.80 -12.15
C SER A 403 11.15 4.26 -12.52
N LEU A 404 10.18 4.58 -13.39
CA LEU A 404 9.89 5.95 -13.80
C LEU A 404 9.07 6.74 -12.77
N LEU A 405 8.34 6.04 -11.90
CA LEU A 405 7.50 6.62 -10.86
C LEU A 405 8.21 6.82 -9.51
N THR A 406 9.27 6.04 -9.22
CA THR A 406 10.05 6.16 -7.98
C THR A 406 10.85 7.47 -7.91
N LEU A 407 11.07 8.15 -9.05
CA LEU A 407 11.83 9.40 -9.15
C LEU A 407 13.24 9.33 -8.52
N GLN A 408 13.81 8.12 -8.48
CA GLN A 408 15.14 7.84 -7.96
C GLN A 408 16.27 8.22 -8.92
N GLU A 409 15.97 8.67 -10.14
CA GLU A 409 17.01 9.23 -11.02
C GLU A 409 17.62 10.45 -10.33
N GLU A 410 18.85 10.28 -9.85
CA GLU A 410 19.62 11.37 -9.27
C GLU A 410 19.80 12.46 -10.32
N LEU A 411 19.29 13.65 -10.01
CA LEU A 411 19.66 14.84 -10.74
C LEU A 411 21.17 14.99 -10.59
N GLN A 412 21.89 14.70 -11.67
CA GLN A 412 23.35 14.80 -11.64
C GLN A 412 23.77 16.26 -11.34
N PRO A 413 24.85 16.45 -10.56
CA PRO A 413 25.45 17.76 -10.36
C PRO A 413 25.87 18.45 -11.66
#